data_AF-A0A645H980-F1
#
_entry.id   AF-A0A645H980-F1
#
_cell.length_a   1.000
_cell.length_b   1.000
_cell.length_c   1.000
_cell.angle_alpha   90.00
_cell.angle_beta   90.00
_cell.angle_gamma   90.00
#
_symmetry.space_group_name_H-M   'P 1'
#
loop_
_entity.id
_entity.type
_entity.pdbx_description
1 polymer ?
#
loop_
_entity_poly.entity_id
_entity_poly.type
_entity_poly.pdbx_seq_one_letter_code
_entity_poly.pdbx_strand_id
1 'polypeptide(L)'
;MTKAVLTGSGFITKAPLLYAVLEEREKLVEEKLNFYRKAATVSGAGTGAGGLLLGLADFPILLSIKMKFLFDTASIFGFDVKNYTERLYILHIFLLAFSSDEKRYEVYHNLLNWQTYIDTLPKNINDYDWKTFQVEYRDYIDLAKMLQLVPGIGAVVGAYANYQLMDKLGETAINAYRLRILGVKN
;
A
#
# COMPACT_ATOMS: atom_id res chain seq x y z
N MET A 1 3.40 12.46 -9.54
CA MET A 1 3.68 12.25 -8.10
C MET A 1 3.71 10.76 -7.74
N THR A 2 2.60 10.01 -7.84
CA THR A 2 2.54 8.56 -7.53
C THR A 2 3.61 7.72 -8.23
N LYS A 3 3.83 7.96 -9.53
CA LYS A 3 4.89 7.29 -10.30
C LYS A 3 6.29 7.49 -9.71
N ALA A 4 6.59 8.67 -9.18
CA ALA A 4 7.89 8.97 -8.57
C ALA A 4 8.05 8.24 -7.23
N VAL A 5 6.99 8.16 -6.42
CA VAL A 5 6.95 7.39 -5.17
C VAL A 5 7.20 5.91 -5.43
N LEU A 6 6.52 5.34 -6.43
CA LEU A 6 6.69 3.95 -6.82
C LEU A 6 8.13 3.66 -7.29
N THR A 7 8.65 4.53 -8.15
CA THR A 7 10.01 4.42 -8.70
C THR A 7 11.06 4.50 -7.58
N GLY A 8 10.96 5.49 -6.71
CA GLY A 8 11.86 5.66 -5.57
C GLY A 8 11.84 4.46 -4.62
N SER A 9 10.66 3.97 -4.28
CA SER A 9 10.50 2.79 -3.40
C SER A 9 11.20 1.55 -3.97
N GLY A 10 11.12 1.33 -5.29
CA GLY A 10 11.82 0.23 -5.95
C GLY A 10 13.35 0.32 -5.88
N PHE A 11 13.90 1.53 -5.95
CA PHE A 11 15.35 1.73 -5.89
C PHE A 11 15.95 1.43 -4.52
N ILE A 12 15.23 1.75 -3.43
CA ILE A 12 15.76 1.63 -2.05
C ILE A 12 15.35 0.33 -1.34
N THR A 13 14.72 -0.60 -2.06
CA THR A 13 14.28 -1.88 -1.48
C THR A 13 15.37 -2.93 -1.59
N LYS A 14 15.51 -3.74 -0.53
CA LYS A 14 16.49 -4.83 -0.46
C LYS A 14 16.15 -5.94 -1.46
N ALA A 15 17.15 -6.76 -1.78
CA ALA A 15 16.95 -7.93 -2.62
C ALA A 15 15.92 -8.91 -2.00
N PRO A 16 15.23 -9.72 -2.82
CA PRO A 16 14.24 -10.67 -2.33
C PRO A 16 14.82 -11.71 -1.38
N LEU A 17 14.04 -12.07 -0.37
CA LEU A 17 14.37 -13.14 0.57
C LEU A 17 14.06 -14.49 -0.07
N LEU A 18 15.10 -15.27 -0.37
CA LEU A 18 14.96 -16.54 -1.08
C LEU A 18 14.68 -17.73 -0.14
N TYR A 19 15.31 -17.77 1.02
CA TYR A 19 15.29 -18.92 1.94
C TYR A 19 14.65 -18.55 3.27
N ALA A 20 13.32 -18.67 3.37
CA ALA A 20 12.55 -18.51 4.59
C ALA A 20 11.19 -19.21 4.47
N VAL A 21 10.73 -19.82 5.56
CA VAL A 21 9.38 -20.41 5.64
C VAL A 21 8.32 -19.30 5.74
N LEU A 22 7.06 -19.62 5.41
CA LEU A 22 5.98 -18.63 5.36
C LEU A 22 5.81 -17.88 6.69
N GLU A 23 5.85 -18.60 7.81
CA GLU A 23 5.74 -18.01 9.16
C GLU A 23 6.85 -16.99 9.46
N GLU A 24 8.09 -17.29 9.08
CA GLU A 24 9.23 -16.39 9.26
C GLU A 24 9.06 -15.12 8.43
N ARG A 25 8.60 -15.26 7.18
CA ARG A 25 8.30 -14.13 6.29
C ARG A 25 7.23 -13.23 6.91
N GLU A 26 6.15 -13.81 7.43
CA GLU A 26 5.06 -13.06 8.05
C GLU A 26 5.51 -12.32 9.32
N LYS A 27 6.35 -12.95 10.14
CA LYS A 27 6.94 -12.28 11.31
C LYS A 27 7.79 -11.07 10.90
N LEU A 28 8.61 -11.20 9.85
CA LEU A 28 9.39 -10.07 9.31
C LEU A 28 8.49 -8.96 8.75
N VAL A 29 7.38 -9.31 8.10
CA VAL A 29 6.39 -8.33 7.63
C VAL A 29 5.74 -7.61 8.81
N GLU A 30 5.41 -8.31 9.89
CA GLU A 30 4.84 -7.70 11.09
C GLU A 30 5.82 -6.73 11.76
N GLU A 31 7.10 -7.09 11.86
CA GLU A 31 8.16 -6.18 12.33
C GLU A 31 8.25 -4.91 11.47
N LYS A 32 8.18 -5.06 10.14
CA LYS A 32 8.13 -3.93 9.21
C LYS A 32 6.86 -3.11 9.37
N LEU A 33 5.71 -3.75 9.51
CA LEU A 33 4.42 -3.09 9.70
C LEU A 33 4.48 -2.20 10.95
N ASN A 34 4.98 -2.72 12.07
CA ASN A 34 5.17 -1.96 13.31
C ASN A 34 6.04 -0.72 13.11
N PHE A 35 7.12 -0.81 12.32
CA PHE A 35 7.98 0.32 11.99
C PHE A 35 7.25 1.38 11.16
N TYR A 36 6.62 0.99 10.05
CA TYR A 36 5.94 1.94 9.15
C TYR A 36 4.67 2.52 9.76
N ARG A 37 4.00 1.78 10.64
CA ARG A 37 2.84 2.25 11.40
C ARG A 37 3.22 3.43 12.29
N LYS A 38 4.32 3.31 13.05
CA LYS A 38 4.86 4.42 13.85
C LYS A 38 5.20 5.63 12.98
N ALA A 39 5.83 5.42 11.83
CA ALA A 39 6.13 6.50 10.89
C ALA A 39 4.86 7.22 10.39
N ALA A 40 3.82 6.47 10.02
CA ALA A 40 2.53 7.00 9.55
C ALA A 40 1.75 7.74 10.65
N THR A 41 1.84 7.27 11.90
CA THR A 41 1.25 7.94 13.07
C THR A 41 1.97 9.25 13.36
N VAL A 42 3.31 9.28 13.31
CA VAL A 42 4.10 10.52 13.50
C VAL A 42 3.79 11.54 12.41
N SER A 43 3.66 11.12 11.15
CA SER A 43 3.23 12.04 10.07
C SER A 43 1.84 12.62 10.31
N GLY A 44 0.92 11.86 10.94
CA GLY A 44 -0.43 12.33 11.29
C GLY A 44 -0.52 13.17 12.57
N ALA A 45 0.47 13.09 13.47
CA ALA A 45 0.52 13.88 14.71
C ALA A 45 1.14 15.27 14.49
N GLY A 46 2.11 15.38 13.57
CA GLY A 46 2.75 16.66 13.21
C GLY A 46 1.77 17.71 12.62
N THR A 47 0.60 17.29 12.17
CA THR A 47 -0.45 18.15 11.62
C THR A 47 -1.42 18.70 12.67
N GLY A 48 -1.40 18.18 13.90
CA GLY A 48 -2.29 18.59 14.99
C GLY A 48 -1.84 19.81 15.80
N ALA A 49 -0.52 20.05 15.90
CA ALA A 49 0.04 21.18 16.67
C ALA A 49 0.49 22.37 15.80
N GLY A 50 0.54 22.21 14.47
CA GLY A 50 1.08 23.17 13.50
C GLY A 50 0.11 23.68 12.43
N GLY A 51 -1.20 23.58 12.67
CA GLY A 51 -2.29 24.33 12.00
C GLY A 51 -2.33 24.32 10.47
N LEU A 52 -3.27 23.56 9.89
CA LEU A 52 -3.95 23.76 8.58
C LEU A 52 -3.09 23.87 7.29
N LEU A 53 -1.79 24.18 7.33
CA LEU A 53 -0.93 24.38 6.17
C LEU A 53 -0.14 23.12 5.75
N LEU A 54 -0.13 22.07 6.58
CA LEU A 54 0.51 20.78 6.26
C LEU A 54 -0.45 19.74 5.64
N GLY A 55 -1.76 20.01 5.60
CA GLY A 55 -2.78 19.04 5.16
C GLY A 55 -2.73 18.64 3.68
N LEU A 56 -2.03 19.40 2.82
CA LEU A 56 -1.82 19.09 1.39
C LEU A 56 -0.53 18.29 1.13
N ALA A 57 0.45 18.33 2.02
CA ALA A 57 1.73 17.63 1.86
C ALA A 57 1.68 16.15 2.32
N ASP A 58 0.67 15.78 3.11
CA ASP A 58 0.54 14.44 3.68
C ASP A 58 0.23 13.34 2.68
N PHE A 59 -0.44 13.67 1.56
CA PHE A 59 -0.84 12.65 0.59
C PHE A 59 0.38 11.93 -0.03
N PRO A 60 1.39 12.63 -0.60
CA PRO A 60 2.61 11.97 -1.09
C PRO A 60 3.44 11.29 0.00
N ILE A 61 3.53 11.86 1.21
CA ILE A 61 4.34 11.27 2.30
C ILE A 61 3.73 9.96 2.78
N LEU A 62 2.44 9.97 3.11
CA LEU A 62 1.73 8.77 3.57
C LEU A 62 1.66 7.71 2.48
N LEU A 63 1.44 8.12 1.22
CA LEU A 63 1.55 7.23 0.07
C LEU A 63 2.94 6.61 -0.03
N SER A 64 4.00 7.37 0.22
CA SER A 64 5.38 6.87 0.18
C SER A 64 5.65 5.86 1.27
N ILE A 65 5.18 6.09 2.50
CA ILE A 65 5.28 5.14 3.61
C ILE A 65 4.58 3.82 3.23
N LYS A 66 3.34 3.89 2.75
CA LYS A 66 2.54 2.72 2.36
C LYS A 66 3.17 1.95 1.19
N MET A 67 3.61 2.65 0.15
CA MET A 67 4.28 2.03 -0.99
C MET A 67 5.58 1.37 -0.56
N LYS A 68 6.41 2.05 0.23
CA LYS A 68 7.67 1.48 0.70
C LYS A 68 7.45 0.23 1.55
N PHE A 69 6.42 0.22 2.41
CA PHE A 69 6.01 -0.98 3.13
C PHE A 69 5.67 -2.13 2.18
N LEU A 70 4.82 -1.91 1.17
CA LEU A 70 4.46 -2.96 0.20
C LEU A 70 5.67 -3.51 -0.58
N PHE A 71 6.65 -2.67 -0.91
CA PHE A 71 7.89 -3.10 -1.57
C PHE A 71 8.77 -3.96 -0.65
N ASP A 72 8.89 -3.58 0.62
CA ASP A 72 9.57 -4.41 1.61
C ASP A 72 8.85 -5.75 1.77
N THR A 73 7.52 -5.73 1.86
CA THR A 73 6.69 -6.94 1.97
C THR A 73 6.88 -7.86 0.77
N ALA A 74 6.82 -7.33 -0.46
CA ALA A 74 7.08 -8.11 -1.68
C ALA A 74 8.44 -8.82 -1.62
N SER A 75 9.47 -8.09 -1.22
CA SER A 75 10.83 -8.63 -1.13
C SER A 75 10.94 -9.67 -0.02
N ILE A 76 10.29 -9.47 1.13
CA ILE A 76 10.22 -10.44 2.23
C ILE A 76 9.48 -11.71 1.78
N PHE A 77 8.47 -11.61 0.92
CA PHE A 77 7.81 -12.76 0.32
C PHE A 77 8.58 -13.40 -0.85
N GLY A 78 9.74 -12.86 -1.20
CA GLY A 78 10.64 -13.44 -2.21
C GLY A 78 10.39 -12.94 -3.64
N PHE A 79 9.60 -11.87 -3.81
CA PHE A 79 9.31 -11.30 -5.12
C PHE A 79 10.25 -10.13 -5.45
N ASP A 80 10.78 -10.11 -6.67
CA ASP A 80 11.69 -9.05 -7.14
C ASP A 80 10.94 -7.79 -7.57
N VAL A 81 11.02 -6.75 -6.73
CA VAL A 81 10.44 -5.43 -7.01
C VAL A 81 11.13 -4.66 -8.14
N LYS A 82 12.29 -5.14 -8.63
CA LYS A 82 12.87 -4.65 -9.88
C LYS A 82 12.07 -5.09 -11.09
N ASN A 83 11.37 -6.22 -10.99
CA ASN A 83 10.43 -6.66 -12.01
C ASN A 83 9.26 -5.68 -12.09
N TYR A 84 8.99 -5.20 -13.30
CA TYR A 84 7.88 -4.30 -13.55
C TYR A 84 6.52 -4.92 -13.23
N THR A 85 6.32 -6.21 -13.54
CA THR A 85 5.06 -6.89 -13.23
C THR A 85 4.81 -6.97 -11.74
N GLU A 86 5.86 -7.10 -10.92
CA GLU A 86 5.74 -7.08 -9.46
C GLU A 86 5.30 -5.71 -8.95
N ARG A 87 5.78 -4.62 -9.57
CA ARG A 87 5.32 -3.28 -9.22
C ARG A 87 3.84 -3.08 -9.54
N LEU A 88 3.36 -3.68 -10.64
CA LEU A 88 1.92 -3.70 -10.94
C LEU A 88 1.14 -4.50 -9.89
N TYR A 89 1.66 -5.63 -9.43
CA TYR A 89 1.04 -6.42 -8.37
C TYR A 89 0.89 -5.59 -7.09
N ILE A 90 1.95 -4.89 -6.68
CA ILE A 90 1.95 -3.98 -5.53
C ILE A 90 0.89 -2.88 -5.67
N LEU A 91 0.73 -2.28 -6.85
CA LEU A 91 -0.32 -1.29 -7.10
C LEU A 91 -1.73 -1.88 -6.92
N HIS A 92 -1.94 -3.14 -7.32
CA HIS A 92 -3.22 -3.82 -7.14
C HIS A 92 -3.48 -4.21 -5.69
N ILE A 93 -2.47 -4.65 -4.93
CA ILE A 93 -2.60 -4.82 -3.47
C ILE A 93 -3.03 -3.51 -2.81
N PHE A 94 -2.42 -2.40 -3.24
CA PHE A 94 -2.77 -1.09 -2.72
C PHE A 94 -4.22 -0.71 -3.02
N LEU A 95 -4.68 -0.92 -4.25
CA LEU A 95 -6.09 -0.68 -4.62
C LEU A 95 -7.03 -1.62 -3.87
N LEU A 96 -6.66 -2.88 -3.65
CA LEU A 96 -7.44 -3.82 -2.84
C LEU A 96 -7.66 -3.28 -1.41
N ALA A 97 -6.65 -2.63 -0.83
CA ALA A 97 -6.76 -2.00 0.48
C ALA A 97 -7.53 -0.68 0.46
N PHE A 98 -7.32 0.15 -0.58
CA PHE A 98 -7.73 1.56 -0.60
C PHE A 98 -8.40 1.97 -1.93
N SER A 99 -9.58 1.42 -2.17
CA SER A 99 -10.46 1.82 -3.27
C SER A 99 -11.93 1.71 -2.84
N SER A 100 -12.83 2.18 -3.70
CA SER A 100 -14.27 1.95 -3.55
C SER A 100 -14.60 0.46 -3.44
N ASP A 101 -15.77 0.12 -2.88
CA ASP A 101 -16.16 -1.29 -2.72
C ASP A 101 -16.30 -2.01 -4.08
N GLU A 102 -16.81 -1.31 -5.09
CA GLU A 102 -16.91 -1.79 -6.48
C GLU A 102 -15.52 -2.09 -7.06
N LYS A 103 -14.58 -1.12 -6.96
CA LYS A 103 -13.22 -1.31 -7.46
C LYS A 103 -12.47 -2.39 -6.70
N ARG A 104 -12.67 -2.48 -5.37
CA ARG A 104 -12.08 -3.51 -4.53
C ARG A 104 -12.50 -4.91 -4.98
N TYR A 105 -13.78 -5.09 -5.32
CA TYR A 105 -14.29 -6.36 -5.84
C TYR A 105 -13.63 -6.72 -7.19
N GLU A 106 -13.53 -5.78 -8.12
CA GLU A 106 -12.82 -5.97 -9.40
C GLU A 106 -11.35 -6.37 -9.18
N VAL A 107 -10.63 -5.61 -8.36
CA VAL A 107 -9.21 -5.83 -8.08
C VAL A 107 -8.97 -7.19 -7.41
N TYR A 108 -9.87 -7.62 -6.53
CA TYR A 108 -9.79 -8.95 -5.93
C TYR A 108 -9.84 -10.06 -7.00
N HIS A 109 -10.75 -9.96 -7.97
CA HIS A 109 -10.85 -10.94 -9.07
C HIS A 109 -9.61 -10.92 -9.97
N ASN A 110 -9.05 -9.73 -10.22
CA ASN A 110 -7.81 -9.57 -10.97
C ASN A 110 -6.61 -10.23 -10.25
N LEU A 111 -6.52 -10.08 -8.93
CA LEU A 111 -5.46 -10.70 -8.11
C LEU A 111 -5.61 -12.22 -8.02
N LEU A 112 -6.84 -12.75 -7.95
CA LEU A 112 -7.12 -14.18 -8.02
C LEU A 112 -6.63 -14.80 -9.33
N ASN A 113 -6.78 -14.06 -10.44
CA ASN A 113 -6.40 -14.50 -11.78
C ASN A 113 -5.13 -13.82 -12.28
N TRP A 114 -4.21 -13.47 -11.36
CA TRP A 114 -3.08 -12.60 -11.67
C TRP A 114 -2.24 -13.08 -12.87
N GLN A 115 -2.04 -14.39 -12.99
CA GLN A 115 -1.19 -14.99 -14.02
C GLN A 115 -1.69 -14.74 -15.45
N THR A 116 -3.00 -14.62 -15.66
CA THR A 116 -3.59 -14.30 -16.96
C THR A 116 -3.89 -12.81 -17.08
N TYR A 117 -4.30 -12.17 -15.97
CA TYR A 117 -4.61 -10.75 -15.95
C TYR A 117 -3.39 -9.87 -16.27
N ILE A 118 -2.19 -10.27 -15.82
CA ILE A 118 -0.96 -9.51 -16.08
C ILE A 118 -0.67 -9.30 -17.58
N ASP A 119 -1.10 -10.21 -18.45
CA ASP A 119 -0.91 -10.11 -19.90
C ASP A 119 -1.80 -9.04 -20.54
N THR A 120 -2.89 -8.65 -19.85
CA THR A 120 -3.80 -7.58 -20.28
C THR A 120 -3.30 -6.19 -19.86
N LEU A 121 -2.35 -6.14 -18.93
CA LEU A 121 -1.83 -4.89 -18.40
C LEU A 121 -0.78 -4.25 -19.34
N PRO A 122 -0.62 -2.93 -19.27
CA PRO A 122 0.41 -2.24 -20.04
C PRO A 122 1.80 -2.82 -19.73
N LYS A 123 2.68 -2.86 -20.73
CA LYS A 123 4.07 -3.35 -20.57
C LYS A 123 5.04 -2.28 -20.05
N ASN A 124 4.56 -1.05 -19.92
CA ASN A 124 5.35 0.09 -19.47
C ASN A 124 4.60 0.88 -18.39
N ILE A 125 5.32 1.27 -17.36
CA ILE A 125 4.81 2.07 -16.25
C ILE A 125 4.26 3.45 -16.67
N ASN A 126 4.66 3.95 -17.84
CA ASN A 126 4.16 5.21 -18.41
C ASN A 126 2.71 5.10 -18.90
N ASP A 127 2.32 3.90 -19.34
CA ASP A 127 1.02 3.64 -19.97
C ASP A 127 0.00 3.11 -18.95
N TYR A 128 0.42 2.95 -17.69
CA TYR A 128 -0.46 2.60 -16.59
C TYR A 128 -1.48 3.71 -16.33
N ASP A 129 -2.73 3.35 -16.01
CA ASP A 129 -3.80 4.29 -15.71
C ASP A 129 -3.61 4.93 -14.32
N TRP A 130 -2.69 5.90 -14.28
CA TRP A 130 -2.37 6.68 -13.09
C TRP A 130 -3.52 7.56 -12.63
N LYS A 131 -4.42 7.95 -13.54
CA LYS A 131 -5.54 8.81 -13.21
C LYS A 131 -6.53 8.05 -12.35
N THR A 132 -6.95 6.87 -12.80
CA THR A 132 -7.87 6.02 -12.05
C THR A 132 -7.27 5.61 -10.70
N PHE A 133 -5.99 5.22 -10.67
CA PHE A 133 -5.31 4.91 -9.40
C PHE A 133 -5.34 6.08 -8.40
N GLN A 134 -5.06 7.30 -8.86
CA GLN A 134 -5.06 8.48 -7.99
C GLN A 134 -6.46 8.83 -7.50
N VAL A 135 -7.48 8.72 -8.36
CA VAL A 135 -8.88 9.01 -8.01
C VAL A 135 -9.36 8.04 -6.93
N GLU A 136 -9.21 6.73 -7.14
CA GLU A 136 -9.63 5.70 -6.18
C GLU A 136 -8.97 5.91 -4.81
N TYR A 137 -7.66 6.16 -4.80
CA TYR A 137 -6.94 6.36 -3.56
C TYR A 137 -7.33 7.67 -2.85
N ARG A 138 -7.46 8.76 -3.62
CA ARG A 138 -7.86 10.06 -3.07
C ARG A 138 -9.24 9.97 -2.46
N ASP A 139 -10.22 9.44 -3.18
CA ASP A 139 -11.61 9.39 -2.75
C ASP A 139 -11.76 8.53 -1.48
N TYR A 140 -11.02 7.41 -1.40
CA TYR A 140 -10.94 6.60 -0.19
C TYR A 140 -10.37 7.37 1.01
N ILE A 141 -9.28 8.11 0.83
CA ILE A 141 -8.64 8.87 1.91
C ILE A 141 -9.47 10.08 2.31
N ASP A 142 -10.11 10.75 1.36
CA ASP A 142 -10.96 11.90 1.62
C ASP A 142 -12.14 11.49 2.51
N LEU A 143 -12.74 10.31 2.27
CA LEU A 143 -13.74 9.73 3.18
C LEU A 143 -13.17 9.48 4.58
N ALA A 144 -11.97 8.91 4.68
CA ALA A 144 -11.32 8.66 5.97
C ALA A 144 -10.96 9.97 6.71
N LYS A 145 -10.66 11.05 5.98
CA LYS A 145 -10.37 12.38 6.54
C LYS A 145 -11.63 13.10 7.00
N MET A 146 -12.78 12.90 6.36
CA MET A 146 -14.05 13.49 6.81
C MET A 146 -14.43 13.06 8.24
N LEU A 147 -14.09 11.82 8.62
CA LEU A 147 -14.26 11.34 10.00
C LEU A 147 -13.41 12.11 11.03
N GLN A 148 -12.30 12.74 10.61
CA GLN A 148 -11.40 13.52 11.46
C GLN A 148 -11.93 14.95 11.72
N LEU A 149 -12.92 15.42 10.95
CA LEU A 149 -13.48 16.78 11.06
C LEU A 149 -14.55 16.93 12.16
N VAL A 150 -14.86 15.86 12.89
CA VAL A 150 -15.76 15.92 14.05
C VAL A 150 -15.08 16.72 15.18
N PRO A 151 -15.68 17.84 15.66
CA PRO A 151 -15.03 18.74 16.61
C PRO A 151 -14.65 18.07 17.95
N GLY A 152 -13.48 18.45 18.50
CA GLY A 152 -13.04 18.07 19.85
C GLY A 152 -11.98 16.96 19.93
N ILE A 153 -11.67 16.25 18.83
CA ILE A 153 -10.77 15.07 18.84
C ILE A 153 -9.91 14.95 17.55
N GLY A 154 -9.68 16.02 16.79
CA GLY A 154 -9.13 15.92 15.42
C GLY A 154 -7.72 15.29 15.30
N ALA A 155 -6.76 15.71 16.12
CA ALA A 155 -5.35 15.26 16.00
C ALA A 155 -5.12 13.81 16.45
N VAL A 156 -5.80 13.38 17.52
CA VAL A 156 -5.71 12.01 18.04
C VAL A 156 -6.39 11.04 17.07
N VAL A 157 -7.53 11.44 16.50
CA VAL A 157 -8.27 10.64 15.52
C VAL A 157 -7.49 10.52 14.21
N GLY A 158 -6.78 11.57 13.76
CA GLY A 158 -5.92 11.51 12.57
C GLY A 158 -4.74 10.53 12.71
N ALA A 159 -4.05 10.59 13.85
CA ALA A 159 -2.97 9.66 14.18
C ALA A 159 -3.46 8.20 14.25
N TYR A 160 -4.63 7.98 14.86
CA TYR A 160 -5.28 6.67 14.92
C TYR A 160 -5.76 6.17 13.55
N ALA A 161 -6.31 7.06 12.71
CA ALA A 161 -6.74 6.70 11.36
C ALA A 161 -5.56 6.20 10.51
N ASN A 162 -4.41 6.88 10.54
CA ASN A 162 -3.23 6.44 9.82
C ASN A 162 -2.69 5.09 10.32
N TYR A 163 -2.77 4.85 11.64
CA TYR A 163 -2.44 3.57 12.25
C TYR A 163 -3.33 2.44 11.67
N GLN A 164 -4.64 2.64 11.69
CA GLN A 164 -5.63 1.68 11.16
C GLN A 164 -5.47 1.42 9.66
N LEU A 165 -5.16 2.46 8.88
CA LEU A 165 -4.90 2.31 7.45
C LEU A 165 -3.65 1.45 7.19
N MET A 166 -2.62 1.57 8.02
CA MET A 166 -1.44 0.71 7.91
C MET A 166 -1.76 -0.74 8.29
N ASP A 167 -2.56 -0.98 9.33
CA ASP A 167 -2.99 -2.34 9.70
C ASP A 167 -3.77 -3.01 8.58
N LYS A 168 -4.76 -2.30 8.02
CA LYS A 168 -5.51 -2.76 6.84
C LYS A 168 -4.58 -3.11 5.68
N LEU A 169 -3.59 -2.26 5.40
CA LEU A 169 -2.62 -2.50 4.34
C LEU A 169 -1.75 -3.73 4.61
N GLY A 170 -1.31 -3.91 5.86
CA GLY A 170 -0.51 -5.05 6.30
C GLY A 170 -1.24 -6.37 6.10
N GLU A 171 -2.47 -6.46 6.63
CA GLU A 171 -3.32 -7.63 6.47
C GLU A 171 -3.61 -7.93 5.00
N THR A 172 -3.96 -6.90 4.22
CA THR A 172 -4.24 -7.04 2.78
C THR A 172 -3.01 -7.56 2.03
N ALA A 173 -1.82 -7.02 2.32
CA ALA A 173 -0.58 -7.43 1.66
C ALA A 173 -0.20 -8.87 2.02
N ILE A 174 -0.23 -9.24 3.30
CA ILE A 174 0.05 -10.61 3.75
C ILE A 174 -0.88 -11.60 3.06
N ASN A 175 -2.19 -11.31 3.06
CA ASN A 175 -3.17 -12.21 2.45
C ASN A 175 -3.05 -12.27 0.93
N ALA A 176 -2.71 -11.16 0.25
CA ALA A 176 -2.46 -11.19 -1.19
C ALA A 176 -1.24 -12.05 -1.56
N TYR A 177 -0.16 -12.02 -0.77
CA TYR A 177 0.99 -12.89 -1.02
C TYR A 177 0.74 -14.34 -0.60
N ARG A 178 0.00 -14.59 0.49
CA ARG A 178 -0.49 -15.94 0.82
C ARG A 178 -1.31 -16.51 -0.33
N LEU A 179 -2.27 -15.75 -0.86
CA LEU A 179 -3.09 -16.15 -1.99
C LEU A 179 -2.22 -16.49 -3.21
N ARG A 180 -1.21 -15.68 -3.50
CA ARG A 180 -0.31 -15.92 -4.64
C ARG A 180 0.59 -17.14 -4.46
N ILE A 181 1.05 -17.43 -3.25
CA ILE A 181 1.95 -18.56 -2.96
C ILE A 181 1.16 -19.87 -2.83
N LEU A 182 0.02 -19.84 -2.14
CA LEU A 182 -0.79 -21.03 -1.83
C LEU A 182 -1.86 -21.32 -2.88
N GLY A 183 -2.30 -20.30 -3.61
CA GLY A 183 -3.36 -20.39 -4.63
C GLY A 183 -2.88 -20.94 -5.97
N VAL A 184 -1.56 -21.15 -6.15
CA VAL A 184 -1.05 -21.93 -7.28
C VAL A 184 -1.48 -23.38 -7.07
N LYS A 185 -2.60 -23.77 -7.69
CA LYS A 185 -2.92 -25.18 -7.88
C LYS A 185 -1.86 -25.74 -8.85
N ASN A 186 -1.07 -26.71 -8.36
CA ASN A 186 -0.25 -27.57 -9.21
C ASN A 186 -1.11 -28.26 -10.28
#